data_AF-A0A7S1WC03-F1
#
_entry.id   AF-A0A7S1WC03-F1
#
_cell.length_a   1.000
_cell.length_b   1.000
_cell.length_c   1.000
_cell.angle_alpha   90.00
_cell.angle_beta   90.00
_cell.angle_gamma   90.00
#
_symmetry.space_group_name_H-M   'P 1'
#
loop_
_entity.id
_entity.type
_entity.pdbx_description
1 polymer ?
#
loop_
_entity_poly.entity_id
_entity_poly.type
_entity_poly.pdbx_seq_one_letter_code
_entity_poly.pdbx_strand_id
1 'polypeptide(L)'
;AAEGPPGLTLEEGLALQQDLIHGFEAEAFQDRLKDLLRSRAAGEINERKLHVERTKLFLSVQKEVLPKFGFHGSQKGVFDMMNVFQKNNFDASEEFGKNGWWLNCLLYPTDEE
;
A
#
# COMPACT_ATOMS: atom_id res chain seq x y z
N ALA A 1 10.28 -27.45 5.80
CA ALA A 1 10.59 -26.48 6.87
C ALA A 1 9.84 -25.20 6.52
N ALA A 2 8.84 -24.83 7.32
CA ALA A 2 8.07 -23.61 7.13
C ALA A 2 8.33 -22.74 8.36
N GLU A 3 9.44 -22.01 8.31
CA GLU A 3 9.77 -20.98 9.27
C GLU A 3 9.46 -19.64 8.59
N GLY A 4 8.34 -19.01 8.92
CA GLY A 4 8.27 -17.55 8.76
C GLY A 4 8.82 -16.89 10.04
N PRO A 5 9.34 -15.66 10.02
CA PRO A 5 10.16 -14.97 9.01
C PRO A 5 11.66 -14.89 9.44
N PRO A 6 12.61 -14.87 8.48
CA PRO A 6 13.65 -13.84 8.49
C PRO A 6 13.94 -13.32 7.07
N GLY A 7 13.39 -12.14 6.75
CA GLY A 7 13.60 -11.45 5.47
C GLY A 7 12.71 -12.00 4.36
N LEU A 8 11.77 -11.18 3.86
CA LEU A 8 11.19 -11.41 2.52
C LEU A 8 12.35 -11.61 1.53
N THR A 9 12.19 -12.56 0.60
CA THR A 9 13.02 -12.60 -0.60
C THR A 9 12.60 -11.49 -1.57
N LEU A 10 13.44 -11.18 -2.56
CA LEU A 10 13.07 -10.20 -3.59
C LEU A 10 11.81 -10.65 -4.36
N GLU A 11 11.70 -11.94 -4.68
CA GLU A 11 10.53 -12.49 -5.38
C GLU A 11 9.25 -12.33 -4.55
N GLU A 12 9.29 -12.64 -3.26
CA GLU A 12 8.13 -12.43 -2.38
C GLU A 12 7.82 -10.94 -2.20
N GLY A 13 8.84 -10.08 -2.15
CA GLY A 13 8.66 -8.63 -2.08
C GLY A 13 7.97 -8.06 -3.32
N LEU A 14 8.37 -8.54 -4.51
CA LEU A 14 7.73 -8.18 -5.78
C LEU A 14 6.30 -8.70 -5.85
N ALA A 15 6.06 -9.97 -5.50
CA ALA A 15 4.72 -10.55 -5.47
C ALA A 15 3.81 -9.80 -4.49
N LEU A 16 4.33 -9.38 -3.33
CA LEU A 16 3.59 -8.56 -2.36
C LEU A 16 3.21 -7.21 -2.98
N GLN A 17 4.16 -6.51 -3.61
CA GLN A 17 3.87 -5.25 -4.28
C GLN A 17 2.83 -5.43 -5.40
N GLN A 18 2.90 -6.50 -6.19
CA GLN A 18 1.94 -6.80 -7.25
C GLN A 18 0.53 -7.05 -6.69
N ASP A 19 0.41 -7.83 -5.61
CA ASP A 19 -0.89 -8.06 -4.94
C ASP A 19 -1.47 -6.75 -4.38
N LEU A 20 -0.63 -5.86 -3.84
CA LEU A 20 -1.06 -4.53 -3.41
C LEU A 20 -1.49 -3.65 -4.59
N ILE A 21 -0.72 -3.64 -5.69
CA ILE A 21 -1.05 -2.90 -6.91
C ILE A 21 -2.43 -3.33 -7.41
N HIS A 22 -2.66 -4.64 -7.60
CA HIS A 22 -3.96 -5.13 -8.05
C HIS A 22 -5.12 -4.72 -7.13
N GLY A 23 -4.91 -4.76 -5.81
CA GLY A 23 -5.92 -4.32 -4.86
C GLY A 23 -6.19 -2.82 -4.89
N PHE A 24 -5.16 -2.00 -5.14
CA PHE A 24 -5.28 -0.55 -5.25
C PHE A 24 -5.74 -0.09 -6.63
N GLU A 25 -5.50 -0.84 -7.70
CA GLU A 25 -6.01 -0.56 -9.05
C GLU A 25 -7.50 -0.88 -9.19
N ALA A 26 -8.06 -1.66 -8.27
CA ALA A 26 -9.47 -2.02 -8.30
C ALA A 26 -10.36 -0.76 -8.38
N GLU A 27 -11.29 -0.76 -9.33
CA GLU A 27 -12.21 0.36 -9.59
C GLU A 27 -12.90 0.84 -8.31
N ALA A 28 -13.43 -0.09 -7.52
CA ALA A 28 -14.08 0.22 -6.24
C ALA A 28 -13.15 0.89 -5.20
N PHE A 29 -11.84 0.65 -5.24
CA PHE A 29 -10.87 1.33 -4.40
C PHE A 29 -10.61 2.74 -4.91
N GLN A 30 -10.32 2.87 -6.21
CA GLN A 30 -9.99 4.16 -6.85
C GLN A 30 -11.18 5.14 -6.80
N ASP A 31 -12.41 4.66 -6.96
CA ASP A 31 -13.62 5.48 -6.82
C ASP A 31 -13.75 6.03 -5.39
N ARG A 32 -13.55 5.19 -4.38
CA ARG A 32 -13.57 5.64 -2.97
C ARG A 32 -12.46 6.63 -2.66
N LEU A 33 -11.27 6.44 -3.24
CA LEU A 33 -10.16 7.38 -3.08
C LEU A 33 -10.50 8.73 -3.71
N LYS A 34 -11.03 8.74 -4.94
CA LYS A 34 -11.47 9.96 -5.63
C LYS A 34 -12.58 10.69 -4.88
N ASP A 35 -13.58 9.98 -4.38
CA ASP A 35 -14.65 10.57 -3.57
C ASP A 35 -14.09 11.24 -2.32
N LEU A 36 -13.15 10.58 -1.65
CA LEU A 36 -12.51 11.11 -0.45
C LEU A 36 -11.70 12.39 -0.74
N LEU A 37 -10.96 12.42 -1.86
CA LEU A 37 -10.22 13.60 -2.31
C LEU A 37 -11.16 14.74 -2.72
N ARG A 38 -12.25 14.42 -3.43
CA ARG A 38 -13.29 15.39 -3.80
C ARG A 38 -13.94 16.04 -2.57
N SER A 39 -14.29 15.24 -1.57
CA SER A 39 -14.87 15.78 -0.33
C SER A 39 -13.90 16.70 0.41
N ARG A 40 -12.59 16.47 0.28
CA ARG A 40 -11.60 17.40 0.83
C ARG A 40 -11.50 18.68 -0.01
N ALA A 41 -11.45 18.57 -1.33
CA ALA A 41 -11.42 19.72 -2.23
C ALA A 41 -12.67 20.61 -2.06
N ALA A 42 -13.82 20.00 -1.81
CA ALA A 42 -15.08 20.70 -1.49
C ALA A 42 -15.13 21.27 -0.07
N GLY A 43 -14.12 21.02 0.78
CA GLY A 43 -14.07 21.48 2.17
C GLY A 43 -14.98 20.73 3.14
N GLU A 44 -15.60 19.61 2.74
CA GLU A 44 -16.47 18.79 3.58
C GLU A 44 -15.70 18.04 4.66
N ILE A 45 -14.43 17.72 4.38
CA ILE A 45 -13.51 17.07 5.32
C ILE A 45 -12.19 17.84 5.40
N ASN A 46 -11.62 17.88 6.60
CA ASN A 46 -10.30 18.47 6.83
C ASN A 46 -9.17 17.46 6.62
N GLU A 47 -7.93 17.96 6.67
CA GLU A 47 -6.68 17.18 6.60
C GLU A 47 -6.69 15.92 7.46
N ARG A 48 -7.08 16.08 8.73
CA ARG A 48 -7.06 15.01 9.72
C ARG A 48 -8.04 13.90 9.34
N LYS A 49 -9.24 14.27 8.91
CA LYS A 49 -10.26 13.31 8.49
C LYS A 49 -9.87 12.62 7.18
N LEU A 50 -9.27 13.33 6.22
CA LEU A 50 -8.67 12.69 5.04
C LEU A 50 -7.68 11.61 5.48
N HIS A 51 -6.72 11.97 6.34
CA HIS A 51 -5.67 11.05 6.75
C HIS A 51 -6.24 9.76 7.38
N VAL A 52 -7.25 9.90 8.26
CA VAL A 52 -7.91 8.76 8.92
C VAL A 52 -8.65 7.88 7.90
N GLU A 53 -9.50 8.46 7.06
CA GLU A 53 -10.30 7.68 6.11
C GLU A 53 -9.45 7.04 5.02
N ARG A 54 -8.42 7.74 4.54
CA ARG A 54 -7.46 7.20 3.58
C ARG A 54 -6.69 6.03 4.19
N THR A 55 -6.27 6.16 5.44
CA THR A 55 -5.60 5.06 6.16
C THR A 55 -6.49 3.83 6.27
N LYS A 56 -7.78 4.00 6.58
CA LYS A 56 -8.74 2.89 6.62
C LYS A 56 -8.94 2.25 5.24
N LEU A 57 -9.02 3.07 4.20
CA LEU A 57 -9.16 2.61 2.82
C LEU A 57 -7.93 1.80 2.39
N PHE A 58 -6.72 2.27 2.70
CA PHE A 58 -5.50 1.53 2.38
C PHE A 58 -5.46 0.20 3.13
N LEU A 59 -5.83 0.23 4.41
CA LEU A 59 -5.89 -0.97 5.23
C LEU A 59 -6.94 -1.97 4.76
N SER A 60 -7.99 -1.56 4.02
CA SER A 60 -8.97 -2.51 3.50
C SER A 60 -8.38 -3.46 2.47
N VAL A 61 -7.37 -3.02 1.71
CA VAL A 61 -6.60 -3.87 0.78
C VAL A 61 -5.48 -4.59 1.52
N GLN A 62 -4.70 -3.85 2.31
CA GLN A 62 -3.53 -4.40 3.01
C GLN A 62 -3.91 -5.54 3.96
N LYS A 63 -5.07 -5.48 4.62
CA LYS A 63 -5.53 -6.55 5.51
C LYS A 63 -5.77 -7.89 4.81
N GLU A 64 -6.04 -7.88 3.50
CA GLU A 64 -6.27 -9.09 2.72
C GLU A 64 -4.96 -9.62 2.09
N VAL A 65 -4.04 -8.71 1.75
CA VAL A 65 -2.76 -9.06 1.13
C VAL A 65 -1.71 -9.47 2.16
N LEU A 66 -1.50 -8.67 3.21
CA LEU A 66 -0.42 -8.86 4.19
C LEU A 66 -0.36 -10.26 4.81
N PRO A 67 -1.49 -10.89 5.22
CA PRO A 67 -1.46 -12.23 5.80
C PRO A 67 -0.90 -13.32 4.88
N LYS A 68 -1.01 -13.15 3.55
CA LYS A 68 -0.47 -14.11 2.57
C LYS A 68 1.06 -14.18 2.61
N PHE A 69 1.70 -13.09 3.03
CA PHE A 69 3.16 -12.93 3.11
C PHE A 69 3.67 -12.98 4.56
N GLY A 70 2.84 -13.45 5.51
CA GLY A 70 3.23 -13.59 6.92
C GLY A 70 3.17 -12.30 7.74
N PHE A 71 2.62 -11.20 7.19
CA PHE A 71 2.40 -9.96 7.93
C PHE A 71 0.99 -9.90 8.52
N HIS A 72 0.84 -9.20 9.63
CA HIS A 72 -0.48 -9.03 10.20
C HIS A 72 -1.34 -8.06 9.36
N GLY A 73 -2.62 -8.36 9.16
CA GLY A 73 -3.55 -7.50 8.42
C GLY A 73 -3.97 -6.23 9.16
N SER A 74 -3.02 -5.50 9.72
CA SER A 74 -3.22 -4.29 10.52
C SER A 74 -2.15 -3.25 10.22
N GLN A 75 -2.32 -2.04 10.76
CA GLN A 75 -1.31 -0.98 10.69
C GLN A 75 0.07 -1.41 11.19
N LYS A 76 0.11 -2.30 12.19
CA LYS A 76 1.37 -2.85 12.68
C LYS A 76 2.04 -3.71 11.60
N GLY A 77 1.29 -4.56 10.89
CA GLY A 77 1.87 -5.37 9.82
C GLY A 77 2.31 -4.55 8.61
N VAL A 78 1.63 -3.44 8.30
CA VAL A 78 2.10 -2.47 7.30
C VAL A 78 3.46 -1.91 7.69
N PHE A 79 3.62 -1.49 8.95
CA PHE A 79 4.90 -1.00 9.45
C PHE A 79 5.99 -2.07 9.43
N ASP A 80 5.66 -3.29 9.85
CA ASP A 80 6.58 -4.44 9.84
C ASP A 80 7.02 -4.76 8.40
N MET A 81 6.11 -4.72 7.42
CA MET A 81 6.41 -4.87 5.98
C MET A 81 7.36 -3.78 5.48
N MET A 82 7.08 -2.50 5.77
CA MET A 82 7.94 -1.39 5.35
C MET A 82 9.36 -1.51 5.93
N ASN A 83 9.48 -1.96 7.19
CA ASN A 83 10.77 -2.22 7.82
C ASN A 83 11.54 -3.36 7.14
N VAL A 84 10.84 -4.42 6.71
CA VAL A 84 11.45 -5.53 5.96
C VAL A 84 11.91 -5.07 4.58
N PHE A 85 11.14 -4.25 3.88
CA PHE A 85 11.55 -3.66 2.59
C PHE A 85 12.83 -2.82 2.73
N GLN A 86 12.90 -1.94 3.74
CA GLN A 86 14.10 -1.12 3.99
C GLN A 86 15.33 -1.96 4.36
N LYS A 87 15.15 -3.04 5.14
CA LYS A 87 16.27 -3.88 5.59
C LYS A 87 16.87 -4.75 4.49
N ASN A 88 16.07 -5.23 3.54
CA ASN A 88 16.53 -6.14 2.50
C ASN A 88 17.21 -5.42 1.31
N ASN A 89 17.27 -4.08 1.31
CA ASN A 89 17.92 -3.28 0.27
C ASN A 89 17.42 -3.66 -1.15
N PHE A 90 16.12 -3.88 -1.30
CA PHE A 90 15.50 -4.22 -2.57
C PHE A 90 15.58 -3.09 -3.61
N ASP A 91 16.05 -1.91 -3.21
CA ASP A 91 16.27 -0.74 -4.06
C ASP A 91 17.27 -0.99 -5.20
N ALA A 92 18.08 -2.05 -5.12
CA ALA A 92 18.91 -2.51 -6.24
C ALA A 92 18.11 -3.17 -7.38
N SER A 93 16.86 -3.59 -7.12
CA SER A 93 15.95 -4.12 -8.13
C SER A 93 15.17 -2.98 -8.79
N GLU A 94 15.39 -2.80 -10.09
CA GLU A 94 14.66 -1.82 -10.90
C GLU A 94 13.15 -2.08 -10.88
N GLU A 95 12.73 -3.35 -10.87
CA GLU A 95 11.32 -3.73 -10.83
C GLU A 95 10.68 -3.37 -9.48
N PHE A 96 11.39 -3.60 -8.37
CA PHE A 96 10.89 -3.24 -7.05
C PHE A 96 10.70 -1.72 -6.91
N GLY A 97 11.63 -0.95 -7.48
CA GLY A 97 11.52 0.51 -7.58
C GLY A 97 10.35 0.96 -8.43
N LYS A 98 10.13 0.35 -9.62
CA LYS A 98 9.00 0.65 -10.51
C LYS A 98 7.66 0.38 -9.83
N ASN A 99 7.51 -0.77 -9.18
CA ASN A 99 6.30 -1.12 -8.46
C ASN A 99 6.05 -0.19 -7.27
N GLY A 100 7.11 0.19 -6.54
CA GLY A 100 7.03 1.17 -5.45
C GLY A 100 6.58 2.55 -5.93
N TRP A 101 7.10 3.00 -7.08
CA TRP A 101 6.66 4.24 -7.72
C TRP A 101 5.19 4.15 -8.16
N TRP A 102 4.80 3.05 -8.81
CA TRP A 102 3.42 2.86 -9.26
C TRP A 102 2.41 2.82 -8.10
N LEU A 103 2.75 2.12 -7.02
CA LEU A 103 1.99 2.17 -5.76
C LEU A 103 1.84 3.60 -5.24
N ASN A 104 2.89 4.42 -5.32
CA ASN A 104 2.80 5.81 -4.91
C ASN A 104 1.81 6.60 -5.78
N CYS A 105 1.86 6.43 -7.11
CA CYS A 105 0.93 7.08 -8.04
C CYS A 105 -0.54 6.68 -7.79
N LEU A 106 -0.80 5.40 -7.51
CA LEU A 106 -2.16 4.91 -7.22
C LEU A 106 -2.74 5.44 -5.90
N LEU A 107 -1.89 5.67 -4.90
CA LEU A 107 -2.29 6.05 -3.55
C LEU A 107 -2.29 7.57 -3.33
N TYR A 108 -1.47 8.28 -4.11
CA TYR A 108 -1.25 9.72 -4.05
C TYR A 108 -1.30 10.28 -5.47
N PRO A 109 -2.46 10.21 -6.15
CA PRO A 109 -2.60 10.92 -7.42
C PRO A 109 -2.34 12.40 -7.15
N THR A 110 -1.31 12.95 -7.80
CA THR A 110 -1.10 14.40 -7.78
C THR A 110 -2.31 15.02 -8.47
N ASP A 111 -2.90 16.04 -7.83
CA ASP A 111 -3.86 16.93 -8.45
C ASP A 111 -3.09 17.77 -9.52
N GLU A 112 -2.66 17.12 -10.60
CA GLU A 112 -2.28 17.79 -11.85
C GLU A 112 -3.49 17.74 -12.79
N GLU A 113 -4.57 18.41 -12.40
CA GLU A 113 -5.61 18.93 -13.30
C GLU A 113 -5.92 20.38 -12.96
#